data_AF-A0A954H0N9-F1
#
_entry.id   AF-A0A954H0N9-F1
#
_cell.length_a   1.000
_cell.length_b   1.000
_cell.length_c   1.000
_cell.angle_alpha   90.00
_cell.angle_beta   90.00
_cell.angle_gamma   90.00
#
_symmetry.space_group_name_H-M   'P 1'
#
loop_
_entity.id
_entity.type
_entity.pdbx_description
1 polymer ?
#
loop_
_entity_poly.entity_id
_entity_poly.type
_entity_poly.pdbx_seq_one_letter_code
_entity_poly.pdbx_strand_id
1 'polypeptide(L)'
;MHITLRMTIVVAVLATTTLQPRHLWASDHLDSPYIDEHPQADIGDTWAFPTKNGVLFAASFNPLSDPLLIDQMKLDQDVLYEFKFDMDSDGVADLAYKISVSGLGQKQKLTVRRAEGVDAISNRAAGDVVLEGVSSTRGKVEIARGKGFRLFCGPRQDPFFFNFKGVQSPVALALQYALGADGLPSDGSWQNTFGPTNVTMLMLEVEEMRGRKFGMWGTTSLDGKQIDRCGRASVTAVFLPNTPTGRNPADYPYGGENKQKYNTTRPVDDRANYGAMFRHTLDVLEADENLADFYLPDILQYDPHLPDEYPNGRNLYDDSVFWTIKHVNPFQFTPEGLPEKNPQNLLPEFPFAAPPVAPPAEPPNEYMVKIVSDLYEGMQRGNFSGIPSQCSPTVEWSCFGPSGAPYSGTFAGKEGIDDHFRQLQAIYDIKSVTVDRYVTEGSFVTAIVRQTGIEKATKEPVEFNCVHCWEITNSRISRVREYLSIGQPNDKD
;
A
#
# COMPACT_ATOMS: atom_id res chain seq x y z
N MET A 1 54.28 43.96 29.42
CA MET A 1 53.05 43.99 28.59
C MET A 1 52.36 42.66 28.78
N HIS A 2 51.28 42.64 29.57
CA HIS A 2 50.60 41.41 29.99
C HIS A 2 49.85 40.77 28.82
N ILE A 3 50.14 39.50 28.54
CA ILE A 3 49.38 38.67 27.61
C ILE A 3 48.34 37.91 28.43
N THR A 4 47.09 38.34 28.32
CA THR A 4 45.94 37.66 28.91
C THR A 4 45.37 36.70 27.87
N LEU A 5 45.67 35.41 27.98
CA LEU A 5 45.03 34.37 27.17
C LEU A 5 43.60 34.16 27.68
N ARG A 6 42.60 34.59 26.92
CA ARG A 6 41.20 34.20 27.14
C ARG A 6 40.98 32.83 26.51
N MET A 7 40.89 31.78 27.34
CA MET A 7 40.34 30.48 26.93
C MET A 7 38.86 30.67 26.60
N THR A 8 38.51 30.52 25.32
CA THR A 8 37.13 30.35 24.88
C THR A 8 36.85 28.86 24.87
N ILE A 9 36.05 28.38 25.83
CA ILE A 9 35.52 27.01 25.83
C ILE A 9 34.44 26.97 24.75
N VAL A 10 34.71 26.29 23.64
CA VAL A 10 33.69 25.88 22.68
C VAL A 10 33.01 24.64 23.26
N VAL A 11 31.82 24.83 23.82
CA VAL A 11 30.94 23.71 24.18
C VAL A 11 30.41 23.13 22.87
N ALA A 12 30.97 22.01 22.45
CA ALA A 12 30.38 21.18 21.42
C ALA A 12 29.08 20.59 21.99
N VAL A 13 27.94 21.18 21.64
CA VAL A 13 26.64 20.53 21.79
C VAL A 13 26.62 19.36 20.82
N LEU A 14 26.97 18.17 21.31
CA LEU A 14 26.54 16.94 20.66
C LEU A 14 25.02 16.91 20.78
N ALA A 15 24.34 17.39 19.75
CA ALA A 15 22.96 17.01 19.49
C ALA A 15 23.01 15.50 19.23
N THR A 16 22.72 14.70 20.26
CA THR A 16 22.27 13.32 20.04
C THR A 16 20.95 13.44 19.30
N THR A 17 21.02 13.40 17.97
CA THR A 17 19.86 13.10 17.14
C THR A 17 19.41 11.72 17.58
N THR A 18 18.42 11.68 18.47
CA THR A 18 17.54 10.54 18.57
C THR A 18 17.00 10.33 17.17
N LEU A 19 17.50 9.31 16.50
CA LEU A 19 16.85 8.72 15.33
C LEU A 19 15.47 8.28 15.82
N GLN A 20 14.50 9.19 15.73
CA GLN A 20 13.12 8.75 15.68
C GLN A 20 13.03 7.82 14.49
N PRO A 21 12.46 6.61 14.64
CA PRO A 21 12.18 5.77 13.49
C PRO A 21 11.34 6.61 12.53
N ARG A 22 11.93 6.96 11.38
CA ARG A 22 11.17 7.51 10.27
C ARG A 22 10.22 6.40 9.87
N HIS A 23 8.94 6.59 10.14
CA HIS A 23 7.90 5.82 9.48
C HIS A 23 8.11 6.01 7.99
N LEU A 24 8.60 4.98 7.30
CA LEU A 24 8.54 4.91 5.84
C LEU A 24 7.08 4.63 5.50
N TRP A 25 6.27 5.69 5.49
CA TRP A 25 5.00 5.68 4.76
C TRP A 25 5.38 5.82 3.29
N ALA A 26 5.53 4.71 2.59
CA ALA A 26 5.80 4.69 1.17
C ALA A 26 4.48 4.46 0.43
N SER A 27 3.86 5.54 -0.04
CA SER A 27 2.91 5.56 -1.15
C SER A 27 3.03 6.92 -1.83
N ASP A 28 3.16 6.97 -3.16
CA ASP A 28 3.02 8.19 -3.98
C ASP A 28 1.55 8.62 -4.14
N HIS A 29 0.63 7.85 -3.55
CA HIS A 29 -0.79 8.12 -3.41
C HIS A 29 -1.14 8.51 -1.97
N LEU A 30 -0.45 9.50 -1.39
CA LEU A 30 -1.04 10.28 -0.28
C LEU A 30 -2.23 11.07 -0.82
N ASP A 31 -3.29 10.34 -1.17
CA ASP A 31 -4.44 10.81 -1.91
C ASP A 31 -5.48 11.36 -0.94
N SER A 32 -5.52 10.82 0.27
CA SER A 32 -6.30 11.38 1.35
C SER A 32 -5.91 10.76 2.70
N PRO A 33 -6.17 11.45 3.83
CA PRO A 33 -5.96 10.88 5.16
C PRO A 33 -6.62 9.51 5.37
N TYR A 34 -7.72 9.21 4.67
CA TYR A 34 -8.38 7.92 4.78
C TYR A 34 -7.60 6.83 4.03
N ILE A 35 -7.20 7.08 2.78
CA ILE A 35 -6.51 6.09 1.94
C ILE A 35 -5.10 5.80 2.47
N ASP A 36 -4.42 6.80 3.03
CA ASP A 36 -3.12 6.67 3.70
C ASP A 36 -3.15 5.63 4.84
N GLU A 37 -4.29 5.56 5.55
CA GLU A 37 -4.50 4.61 6.65
C GLU A 37 -5.04 3.26 6.17
N HIS A 38 -5.55 3.16 4.94
CA HIS A 38 -6.24 1.99 4.38
C HIS A 38 -5.66 1.59 3.01
N PRO A 39 -4.38 1.16 2.94
CA PRO A 39 -3.72 0.82 1.68
C PRO A 39 -4.39 -0.34 0.91
N GLN A 40 -5.25 -1.14 1.56
CA GLN A 40 -6.05 -2.16 0.90
C GLN A 40 -7.17 -1.58 0.02
N ALA A 41 -7.53 -0.31 0.21
CA ALA A 41 -8.55 0.41 -0.54
C ALA A 41 -7.97 1.43 -1.53
N ASP A 42 -6.66 1.69 -1.44
CA ASP A 42 -5.87 2.61 -2.27
C ASP A 42 -5.67 2.05 -3.68
N ILE A 43 -6.23 2.70 -4.69
CA ILE A 43 -5.98 2.35 -6.09
C ILE A 43 -4.66 2.97 -6.52
N GLY A 44 -3.60 2.17 -6.53
CA GLY A 44 -2.32 2.63 -7.05
C GLY A 44 -2.40 2.96 -8.54
N ASP A 45 -3.02 2.08 -9.34
CA ASP A 45 -3.23 2.37 -10.75
C ASP A 45 -4.25 1.46 -11.43
N THR A 46 -4.62 1.79 -12.68
CA THR A 46 -5.50 0.98 -13.53
C THR A 46 -4.94 0.73 -14.95
N TRP A 47 -5.37 -0.38 -15.54
CA TRP A 47 -5.01 -0.80 -16.89
C TRP A 47 -6.21 -1.37 -17.64
N ALA A 48 -6.25 -1.12 -18.95
CA ALA A 48 -7.24 -1.70 -19.86
C ALA A 48 -6.59 -2.00 -21.22
N PHE A 49 -6.52 -3.27 -21.62
CA PHE A 49 -5.90 -3.65 -22.89
C PHE A 49 -6.47 -4.96 -23.46
N PRO A 50 -6.49 -5.13 -24.79
CA PRO A 50 -7.02 -6.32 -25.43
C PRO A 50 -6.16 -7.55 -25.13
N THR A 51 -6.80 -8.71 -25.15
CA THR A 51 -6.12 -10.00 -25.04
C THR A 51 -6.65 -10.95 -26.12
N LYS A 52 -6.03 -12.13 -26.24
CA LYS A 52 -6.54 -13.21 -27.12
C LYS A 52 -7.97 -13.65 -26.78
N ASN A 53 -8.41 -13.43 -25.54
CA ASN A 53 -9.66 -13.95 -24.99
C ASN A 53 -10.72 -12.86 -24.71
N GLY A 54 -10.36 -11.58 -24.72
CA GLY A 54 -11.28 -10.50 -24.40
C GLY A 54 -10.56 -9.17 -24.23
N VAL A 55 -10.94 -8.42 -23.20
CA VAL A 55 -10.20 -7.25 -22.71
C VAL A 55 -9.85 -7.49 -21.26
N LEU A 56 -8.62 -7.18 -20.86
CA LEU A 56 -8.19 -7.18 -19.46
C LEU A 56 -8.48 -5.83 -18.84
N PHE A 57 -9.08 -5.84 -17.65
CA PHE A 57 -9.14 -4.72 -16.73
C PHE A 57 -8.33 -5.07 -15.49
N ALA A 58 -7.47 -4.16 -15.06
CA ALA A 58 -6.66 -4.37 -13.86
C ALA A 58 -6.61 -3.13 -13.00
N ALA A 59 -6.49 -3.35 -11.69
CA ALA A 59 -6.14 -2.33 -10.71
C ALA A 59 -5.15 -2.89 -9.68
N SER A 60 -4.28 -2.03 -9.16
CA SER A 60 -3.37 -2.37 -8.06
C SER A 60 -3.85 -1.79 -6.73
N PHE A 61 -3.58 -2.52 -5.65
CA PHE A 61 -3.88 -2.13 -4.26
C PHE A 61 -2.72 -2.49 -3.35
N ASN A 62 -2.66 -1.95 -2.14
CA ASN A 62 -1.48 -2.01 -1.28
C ASN A 62 -0.24 -1.54 -2.08
N PRO A 63 -0.26 -0.30 -2.62
CA PRO A 63 0.84 0.21 -3.44
C PRO A 63 2.16 0.15 -2.69
N LEU A 64 3.27 0.03 -3.42
CA LEU A 64 4.63 0.12 -2.87
C LEU A 64 4.92 -0.81 -1.68
N SER A 65 4.24 -1.96 -1.60
CA SER A 65 4.40 -2.88 -0.48
C SER A 65 5.80 -3.51 -0.47
N ASP A 66 6.45 -3.46 0.69
CA ASP A 66 7.72 -4.14 0.92
C ASP A 66 7.57 -5.66 0.64
N PRO A 67 8.48 -6.30 -0.13
CA PRO A 67 8.52 -7.75 -0.32
C PRO A 67 8.42 -8.58 0.94
N LEU A 68 8.83 -8.02 2.06
CA LEU A 68 8.77 -8.66 3.34
C LEU A 68 7.33 -8.77 3.89
N LEU A 69 6.44 -7.85 3.54
CA LEU A 69 5.02 -7.83 3.92
C LEU A 69 4.13 -8.71 3.04
N ILE A 70 4.72 -9.40 2.06
CA ILE A 70 4.01 -10.16 1.03
C ILE A 70 2.94 -11.13 1.56
N ASP A 71 3.14 -11.75 2.73
CA ASP A 71 2.17 -12.70 3.30
C ASP A 71 0.99 -12.01 4.03
N GLN A 72 1.08 -10.70 4.23
CA GLN A 72 0.07 -9.86 4.89
C GLN A 72 -0.82 -9.11 3.88
N MET A 73 -0.35 -8.97 2.65
CA MET A 73 -1.04 -8.32 1.55
C MET A 73 -2.38 -9.01 1.27
N LYS A 74 -3.46 -8.22 1.33
CA LYS A 74 -4.84 -8.65 1.13
C LYS A 74 -5.69 -7.45 0.73
N LEU A 75 -6.91 -7.71 0.30
CA LEU A 75 -7.94 -6.68 0.17
C LEU A 75 -8.73 -6.54 1.47
N ASP A 76 -9.42 -5.43 1.65
CA ASP A 76 -10.33 -5.19 2.78
C ASP A 76 -11.71 -5.78 2.45
N GLN A 77 -12.27 -6.56 3.37
CA GLN A 77 -13.57 -7.22 3.20
C GLN A 77 -14.75 -6.25 3.27
N ASP A 78 -14.56 -5.08 3.86
CA ASP A 78 -15.60 -4.06 3.97
C ASP A 78 -15.61 -3.12 2.76
N VAL A 79 -14.59 -3.20 1.90
CA VAL A 79 -14.44 -2.39 0.69
C VAL A 79 -15.01 -3.11 -0.54
N LEU A 80 -15.74 -2.36 -1.35
CA LEU A 80 -16.18 -2.75 -2.68
C LEU A 80 -15.19 -2.22 -3.72
N TYR A 81 -14.71 -3.10 -4.59
CA TYR A 81 -13.79 -2.78 -5.68
C TYR A 81 -14.53 -2.79 -7.01
N GLU A 82 -14.41 -1.75 -7.82
CA GLU A 82 -15.25 -1.59 -9.02
C GLU A 82 -14.42 -1.16 -10.23
N PHE A 83 -14.68 -1.78 -11.38
CA PHE A 83 -14.35 -1.23 -12.70
C PHE A 83 -15.65 -0.69 -13.29
N LYS A 84 -15.70 0.60 -13.60
CA LYS A 84 -16.88 1.27 -14.17
C LYS A 84 -16.60 1.69 -15.60
N PHE A 85 -17.63 1.61 -16.43
CA PHE A 85 -17.54 1.82 -17.87
C PHE A 85 -18.60 2.79 -18.35
N ASP A 86 -18.14 3.81 -19.07
CA ASP A 86 -18.94 4.71 -19.88
C ASP A 86 -18.94 4.18 -21.31
N MET A 87 -20.13 3.87 -21.85
CA MET A 87 -20.30 3.25 -23.15
C MET A 87 -20.81 4.24 -24.21
N ASP A 88 -21.27 5.42 -23.81
CA ASP A 88 -21.88 6.43 -24.70
C ASP A 88 -21.23 7.82 -24.65
N SER A 89 -20.14 7.95 -23.89
CA SER A 89 -19.31 9.15 -23.72
C SER A 89 -19.97 10.29 -22.94
N ASP A 90 -20.90 9.99 -22.02
CA ASP A 90 -21.52 10.98 -21.13
C ASP A 90 -20.81 11.14 -19.76
N GLY A 91 -19.80 10.32 -19.47
CA GLY A 91 -19.06 10.31 -18.21
C GLY A 91 -19.76 9.62 -17.03
N VAL A 92 -20.88 8.92 -17.29
CA VAL A 92 -21.67 8.15 -16.32
C VAL A 92 -21.48 6.64 -16.59
N ALA A 93 -21.55 5.83 -15.54
CA ALA A 93 -21.35 4.40 -15.68
C ALA A 93 -22.61 3.72 -16.24
N ASP A 94 -22.50 3.13 -17.43
CA ASP A 94 -23.53 2.27 -18.04
C ASP A 94 -23.39 0.82 -17.61
N LEU A 95 -22.14 0.38 -17.41
CA LEU A 95 -21.74 -0.97 -17.05
C LEU A 95 -20.72 -0.90 -15.92
N ALA A 96 -20.79 -1.83 -14.97
CA ALA A 96 -19.76 -1.99 -13.95
C ALA A 96 -19.51 -3.47 -13.62
N TYR A 97 -18.24 -3.79 -13.37
CA TYR A 97 -17.83 -5.03 -12.72
C TYR A 97 -17.46 -4.74 -11.28
N LYS A 98 -18.16 -5.37 -10.35
CA LYS A 98 -18.04 -5.11 -8.91
C LYS A 98 -17.55 -6.34 -8.18
N ILE A 99 -16.48 -6.20 -7.44
CA ILE A 99 -15.80 -7.30 -6.75
C ILE A 99 -15.95 -7.08 -5.25
N SER A 100 -16.70 -7.97 -4.61
CA SER A 100 -16.75 -8.05 -3.15
C SER A 100 -15.82 -9.15 -2.66
N VAL A 101 -15.15 -8.91 -1.54
CA VAL A 101 -14.21 -9.86 -0.94
C VAL A 101 -14.65 -10.23 0.47
N SER A 102 -14.31 -11.44 0.91
CA SER A 102 -14.59 -11.88 2.28
C SER A 102 -13.50 -12.80 2.81
N GLY A 103 -13.19 -12.65 4.10
CA GLY A 103 -12.13 -13.39 4.78
C GLY A 103 -10.99 -12.48 5.23
N LEU A 104 -10.42 -12.82 6.39
CA LEU A 104 -9.43 -11.99 7.10
C LEU A 104 -7.96 -12.30 6.74
N GLY A 105 -7.70 -13.46 6.12
CA GLY A 105 -6.37 -13.85 5.65
C GLY A 105 -6.11 -13.42 4.20
N GLN A 106 -4.89 -13.68 3.70
CA GLN A 106 -4.54 -13.39 2.30
C GLN A 106 -5.38 -14.18 1.29
N LYS A 107 -5.82 -15.39 1.66
CA LYS A 107 -6.77 -16.18 0.87
C LYS A 107 -8.20 -15.75 1.22
N GLN A 108 -8.84 -15.03 0.31
CA GLN A 108 -10.15 -14.41 0.45
C GLN A 108 -11.08 -14.97 -0.62
N LYS A 109 -12.37 -15.11 -0.30
CA LYS A 109 -13.40 -15.41 -1.31
C LYS A 109 -13.71 -14.15 -2.08
N LEU A 110 -13.82 -14.26 -3.41
CA LEU A 110 -14.09 -13.17 -4.33
C LEU A 110 -15.43 -13.42 -5.03
N THR A 111 -16.26 -12.39 -5.16
CA THR A 111 -17.52 -12.44 -5.91
C THR A 111 -17.54 -11.30 -6.92
N VAL A 112 -17.60 -11.61 -8.21
CA VAL A 112 -17.74 -10.63 -9.29
C VAL A 112 -19.19 -10.51 -9.68
N ARG A 113 -19.70 -9.27 -9.65
CA ARG A 113 -21.03 -8.90 -10.15
C ARG A 113 -20.90 -8.07 -11.40
N ARG A 114 -21.80 -8.29 -12.34
CA ARG A 114 -22.01 -7.44 -13.51
C ARG A 114 -23.26 -6.60 -13.25
N ALA A 115 -23.12 -5.28 -13.36
CA ALA A 115 -24.19 -4.32 -13.09
C ALA A 115 -24.37 -3.40 -14.28
N GLU A 116 -25.61 -3.01 -14.57
CA GLU A 116 -25.97 -2.08 -15.65
C GLU A 116 -26.86 -0.96 -15.13
N GLY A 117 -26.90 0.17 -15.85
CA GLY A 117 -27.77 1.30 -15.54
C GLY A 117 -27.60 1.79 -14.10
N VAL A 118 -28.71 1.92 -13.37
CA VAL A 118 -28.68 2.43 -11.97
C VAL A 118 -27.79 1.62 -11.03
N ASP A 119 -27.64 0.32 -11.28
CA ASP A 119 -26.77 -0.55 -10.48
C ASP A 119 -25.29 -0.33 -10.81
N ALA A 120 -24.96 0.01 -12.06
CA ALA A 120 -23.59 0.39 -12.46
C ALA A 120 -23.17 1.71 -11.79
N ILE A 121 -24.09 2.67 -11.72
CA ILE A 121 -23.88 3.98 -11.07
C ILE A 121 -23.72 3.84 -9.55
N SER A 122 -24.53 2.97 -8.92
CA SER A 122 -24.50 2.73 -7.47
C SER A 122 -23.10 2.33 -6.99
N ASN A 123 -22.78 2.61 -5.73
CA ASN A 123 -21.53 2.17 -5.06
C ASN A 123 -21.80 0.99 -4.09
N ARG A 124 -22.88 0.26 -4.34
CA ARG A 124 -23.28 -0.95 -3.60
C ARG A 124 -22.96 -2.19 -4.44
N ALA A 125 -22.84 -3.33 -3.77
CA ALA A 125 -22.68 -4.66 -4.38
C ALA A 125 -23.97 -5.16 -5.08
N ALA A 126 -24.50 -4.35 -6.01
CA ALA A 126 -25.67 -4.64 -6.83
C ALA A 126 -25.28 -5.35 -8.15
N GLY A 127 -26.27 -5.79 -8.92
CA GLY A 127 -26.07 -6.57 -10.15
C GLY A 127 -25.93 -8.08 -9.95
N ASP A 128 -25.78 -8.79 -11.07
CA ASP A 128 -25.81 -10.25 -11.15
C ASP A 128 -24.44 -10.89 -10.91
N VAL A 129 -24.40 -11.96 -10.11
CA VAL A 129 -23.16 -12.72 -9.89
C VAL A 129 -22.75 -13.45 -11.17
N VAL A 130 -21.60 -13.10 -11.74
CA VAL A 130 -21.07 -13.68 -12.97
C VAL A 130 -19.91 -14.64 -12.72
N LEU A 131 -19.14 -14.44 -11.65
CA LEU A 131 -18.00 -15.30 -11.30
C LEU A 131 -17.78 -15.30 -9.78
N GLU A 132 -17.39 -16.45 -9.24
CA GLU A 132 -16.87 -16.57 -7.88
C GLU A 132 -15.47 -17.20 -7.93
N GLY A 133 -14.62 -16.83 -6.98
CA GLY A 133 -13.24 -17.30 -6.92
C GLY A 133 -12.61 -17.16 -5.55
N VAL A 134 -11.31 -17.41 -5.49
CA VAL A 134 -10.48 -17.13 -4.31
C VAL A 134 -9.22 -16.38 -4.74
N SER A 135 -8.71 -15.50 -3.88
CA SER A 135 -7.44 -14.83 -4.12
C SER A 135 -6.26 -15.81 -4.02
N SER A 136 -5.20 -15.45 -4.73
CA SER A 136 -3.89 -16.09 -4.71
C SER A 136 -3.10 -15.67 -3.47
N THR A 137 -2.17 -16.53 -3.07
CA THR A 137 -1.17 -16.23 -2.03
C THR A 137 0.23 -16.25 -2.61
N ARG A 138 1.25 -15.82 -1.86
CA ARG A 138 2.67 -15.84 -2.30
C ARG A 138 3.07 -17.18 -2.95
N GLY A 139 2.65 -18.30 -2.37
CA GLY A 139 3.05 -19.64 -2.79
C GLY A 139 2.08 -20.33 -3.76
N LYS A 140 0.92 -19.73 -4.07
CA LYS A 140 -0.10 -20.37 -4.89
C LYS A 140 -0.89 -19.37 -5.72
N VAL A 141 -0.82 -19.55 -7.04
CA VAL A 141 -1.65 -18.81 -8.00
C VAL A 141 -2.98 -19.52 -8.18
N GLU A 142 -4.06 -18.79 -7.92
CA GLU A 142 -5.46 -19.18 -8.13
C GLU A 142 -6.05 -18.29 -9.23
N ILE A 143 -6.68 -18.90 -10.22
CA ILE A 143 -7.37 -18.18 -11.30
C ILE A 143 -8.78 -18.75 -11.44
N ALA A 144 -9.78 -17.94 -11.11
CA ALA A 144 -11.18 -18.30 -11.32
C ALA A 144 -11.56 -18.12 -12.79
N ARG A 145 -12.39 -19.02 -13.31
CA ARG A 145 -12.82 -19.04 -14.72
C ARG A 145 -14.28 -19.45 -14.81
N GLY A 146 -15.05 -18.79 -15.67
CA GLY A 146 -16.43 -19.17 -15.95
C GLY A 146 -17.17 -18.09 -16.73
N LYS A 147 -18.13 -18.50 -17.57
CA LYS A 147 -19.04 -17.60 -18.31
C LYS A 147 -18.34 -16.46 -19.10
N GLY A 148 -17.16 -16.72 -19.67
CA GLY A 148 -16.39 -15.69 -20.42
C GLY A 148 -15.56 -14.76 -19.54
N PHE A 149 -15.42 -15.05 -18.24
CA PHE A 149 -14.61 -14.29 -17.29
C PHE A 149 -13.39 -15.09 -16.83
N ARG A 150 -12.26 -14.39 -16.64
CA ARG A 150 -11.12 -14.87 -15.86
C ARG A 150 -10.75 -13.85 -14.80
N LEU A 151 -10.58 -14.31 -13.56
CA LEU A 151 -10.23 -13.45 -12.43
C LEU A 151 -8.95 -13.94 -11.75
N PHE A 152 -8.04 -13.02 -11.52
CA PHE A 152 -6.90 -13.16 -10.64
C PHE A 152 -6.94 -12.03 -9.60
N CYS A 153 -6.67 -12.36 -8.35
CA CYS A 153 -6.45 -11.38 -7.30
C CYS A 153 -5.29 -11.86 -6.42
N GLY A 154 -4.28 -11.04 -6.15
CA GLY A 154 -3.21 -11.39 -5.21
C GLY A 154 -1.87 -10.71 -5.48
N PRO A 155 -0.83 -11.03 -4.70
CA PRO A 155 0.46 -10.32 -4.77
C PRO A 155 1.18 -10.50 -6.11
N ARG A 156 1.68 -9.41 -6.67
CA ARG A 156 2.53 -9.34 -7.87
C ARG A 156 3.61 -8.27 -7.67
N GLN A 157 4.68 -8.36 -8.44
CA GLN A 157 5.65 -7.26 -8.50
C GLN A 157 4.92 -6.04 -9.03
N ASP A 158 5.20 -4.87 -8.45
CA ASP A 158 4.51 -3.64 -8.82
C ASP A 158 4.71 -3.34 -10.33
N PRO A 159 3.65 -3.44 -11.16
CA PRO A 159 3.76 -3.24 -12.59
C PRO A 159 3.68 -1.77 -12.99
N PHE A 160 3.43 -0.85 -12.06
CA PHE A 160 3.48 0.59 -12.33
C PHE A 160 4.84 0.94 -12.89
N PHE A 161 4.90 1.61 -14.04
CA PHE A 161 6.13 1.85 -14.77
C PHE A 161 6.21 3.30 -15.24
N PHE A 162 7.34 3.92 -14.92
CA PHE A 162 7.83 5.12 -15.59
C PHE A 162 9.35 5.09 -15.72
N ASN A 163 9.88 5.75 -16.74
CA ASN A 163 11.29 6.11 -16.76
C ASN A 163 11.51 7.48 -17.38
N PHE A 164 11.68 8.47 -16.52
CA PHE A 164 12.03 9.83 -16.89
C PHE A 164 13.35 10.28 -16.24
N LYS A 165 14.22 9.32 -15.91
CA LYS A 165 15.52 9.61 -15.31
C LYS A 165 16.36 10.52 -16.21
N GLY A 166 16.71 11.69 -15.69
CA GLY A 166 17.49 12.70 -16.42
C GLY A 166 16.69 13.48 -17.47
N VAL A 167 15.39 13.25 -17.60
CA VAL A 167 14.49 14.11 -18.38
C VAL A 167 14.41 15.47 -17.70
N GLN A 168 14.48 16.55 -18.49
CA GLN A 168 14.31 17.91 -17.99
C GLN A 168 13.06 18.52 -18.61
N SER A 169 12.02 18.65 -17.79
CA SER A 169 10.78 19.35 -18.09
C SER A 169 10.11 19.80 -16.79
N PRO A 170 9.21 20.81 -16.84
CA PRO A 170 8.40 21.20 -15.68
C PRO A 170 7.65 20.03 -15.05
N VAL A 171 7.00 19.17 -15.84
CA VAL A 171 6.27 18.00 -15.31
C VAL A 171 7.22 16.98 -14.69
N ALA A 172 8.36 16.66 -15.32
CA ALA A 172 9.32 15.71 -14.76
C ALA A 172 9.85 16.22 -13.40
N LEU A 173 10.16 17.51 -13.28
CA LEU A 173 10.61 18.10 -12.02
C LEU A 173 9.51 18.05 -10.94
N ALA A 174 8.26 18.34 -11.31
CA ALA A 174 7.13 18.23 -10.38
C ALA A 174 6.94 16.80 -9.85
N LEU A 175 7.07 15.79 -10.73
CA LEU A 175 7.02 14.38 -10.36
C LEU A 175 8.20 13.98 -9.45
N GLN A 176 9.42 14.43 -9.73
CA GLN A 176 10.57 14.19 -8.85
C GLN A 176 10.33 14.80 -7.46
N TYR A 177 9.77 16.01 -7.41
CA TYR A 177 9.45 16.65 -6.14
C TYR A 177 8.39 15.87 -5.35
N ALA A 178 7.32 15.41 -6.02
CA ALA A 178 6.28 14.59 -5.40
C ALA A 178 6.88 13.31 -4.79
N LEU A 179 7.63 12.53 -5.59
CA LEU A 179 8.33 11.33 -5.12
C LEU A 179 9.22 11.62 -3.91
N GLY A 180 10.00 12.69 -3.97
CA GLY A 180 10.90 13.07 -2.86
C GLY A 180 10.15 13.52 -1.60
N ALA A 181 9.01 14.19 -1.74
CA ALA A 181 8.15 14.59 -0.63
C ALA A 181 7.56 13.37 0.10
N ASP A 182 7.28 12.30 -0.64
CA ASP A 182 6.78 11.02 -0.14
C ASP A 182 7.91 10.09 0.35
N GLY A 183 9.15 10.58 0.39
CA GLY A 183 10.31 9.82 0.84
C GLY A 183 10.75 8.70 -0.11
N LEU A 184 10.23 8.70 -1.34
CA LEU A 184 10.56 7.73 -2.37
C LEU A 184 11.81 8.15 -3.16
N PRO A 185 12.50 7.20 -3.81
CA PRO A 185 13.54 7.52 -4.78
C PRO A 185 13.01 8.46 -5.86
N SER A 186 13.52 9.68 -5.90
CA SER A 186 13.06 10.76 -6.78
C SER A 186 13.88 10.89 -8.06
N ASP A 187 14.68 9.88 -8.42
CA ASP A 187 15.56 9.95 -9.58
C ASP A 187 14.83 9.68 -10.91
N GLY A 188 13.51 9.45 -10.85
CA GLY A 188 12.65 9.20 -12.00
C GLY A 188 12.84 7.82 -12.63
N SER A 189 13.39 6.87 -11.88
CA SER A 189 13.55 5.49 -12.35
C SER A 189 12.61 4.51 -11.67
N TRP A 190 11.85 3.78 -12.49
CA TRP A 190 11.06 2.64 -12.01
C TRP A 190 11.87 1.65 -11.17
N GLN A 191 13.11 1.34 -11.57
CA GLN A 191 13.93 0.31 -10.93
C GLN A 191 14.19 0.60 -9.45
N ASN A 192 14.30 1.88 -9.08
CA ASN A 192 14.55 2.28 -7.70
C ASN A 192 13.25 2.50 -6.93
N THR A 193 12.22 3.02 -7.59
CA THR A 193 10.94 3.37 -6.93
C THR A 193 10.03 2.15 -6.75
N PHE A 194 9.61 1.49 -7.84
CA PHE A 194 8.59 0.42 -7.80
C PHE A 194 9.17 -0.98 -8.01
N GLY A 195 10.28 -1.09 -8.74
CA GLY A 195 10.93 -2.36 -9.04
C GLY A 195 11.22 -3.26 -7.83
N PRO A 196 11.59 -2.72 -6.65
CA PRO A 196 11.81 -3.52 -5.45
C PRO A 196 10.52 -3.87 -4.69
N THR A 197 9.35 -3.41 -5.13
CA THR A 197 8.10 -3.47 -4.37
C THR A 197 7.07 -4.44 -4.97
N ASN A 198 6.02 -4.72 -4.20
CA ASN A 198 4.88 -5.53 -4.61
C ASN A 198 3.57 -4.75 -4.46
N VAL A 199 2.55 -5.22 -5.17
CA VAL A 199 1.15 -4.79 -5.01
C VAL A 199 0.20 -5.99 -5.02
N THR A 200 -1.00 -5.81 -4.49
CA THR A 200 -2.11 -6.74 -4.70
C THR A 200 -2.79 -6.35 -6.02
N MET A 201 -2.61 -7.17 -7.06
CA MET A 201 -3.29 -6.96 -8.34
C MET A 201 -4.67 -7.58 -8.31
N LEU A 202 -5.69 -6.83 -8.72
CA LEU A 202 -7.01 -7.32 -9.10
C LEU A 202 -7.13 -7.25 -10.63
N MET A 203 -7.29 -8.40 -11.27
CA MET A 203 -7.24 -8.54 -12.73
C MET A 203 -8.43 -9.34 -13.23
N LEU A 204 -9.27 -8.69 -14.03
CA LEU A 204 -10.48 -9.25 -14.60
C LEU A 204 -10.40 -9.21 -16.12
N GLU A 205 -10.32 -10.38 -16.75
CA GLU A 205 -10.46 -10.47 -18.21
C GLU A 205 -11.88 -10.85 -18.57
N VAL A 206 -12.44 -10.11 -19.53
CA VAL A 206 -13.85 -10.17 -19.91
C VAL A 206 -13.99 -10.37 -21.42
N GLU A 207 -14.57 -11.50 -21.82
CA GLU A 207 -14.80 -11.84 -23.22
C GLU A 207 -15.80 -10.90 -23.91
N GLU A 208 -16.89 -10.51 -23.21
CA GLU A 208 -17.94 -9.65 -23.79
C GLU A 208 -17.48 -8.24 -24.15
N MET A 209 -16.33 -7.80 -23.62
CA MET A 209 -15.77 -6.48 -23.89
C MET A 209 -14.95 -6.43 -25.17
N ARG A 210 -14.71 -7.58 -25.80
CA ARG A 210 -13.98 -7.66 -27.06
C ARG A 210 -14.67 -6.85 -28.16
N GLY A 211 -13.91 -5.97 -28.82
CA GLY A 211 -14.41 -5.20 -29.95
C GLY A 211 -15.38 -4.08 -29.58
N ARG A 212 -15.51 -3.73 -28.29
CA ARG A 212 -16.31 -2.60 -27.82
C ARG A 212 -15.40 -1.41 -27.53
N LYS A 213 -15.83 -0.22 -27.93
CA LYS A 213 -15.30 1.06 -27.47
C LYS A 213 -15.89 1.37 -26.09
N PHE A 214 -15.10 1.91 -25.17
CA PHE A 214 -15.55 2.33 -23.84
C PHE A 214 -14.60 3.34 -23.22
N GLY A 215 -15.09 4.10 -22.25
CA GLY A 215 -14.27 4.76 -21.23
C GLY A 215 -14.29 3.94 -19.94
N MET A 216 -13.17 3.83 -19.22
CA MET A 216 -13.06 3.07 -17.97
C MET A 216 -12.46 3.92 -16.84
N TRP A 217 -12.92 3.71 -15.61
CA TRP A 217 -12.21 4.09 -14.40
C TRP A 217 -12.41 3.04 -13.30
N GLY A 218 -11.47 2.98 -12.37
CA GLY A 218 -11.58 2.20 -11.14
C GLY A 218 -12.18 3.02 -10.01
N THR A 219 -12.92 2.39 -9.10
CA THR A 219 -13.35 2.99 -7.83
C THR A 219 -13.25 2.00 -6.67
N THR A 220 -12.97 2.49 -5.47
CA THR A 220 -13.25 1.77 -4.23
C THR A 220 -14.33 2.48 -3.43
N SER A 221 -15.16 1.70 -2.76
CA SER A 221 -16.32 2.19 -2.04
C SER A 221 -16.48 1.52 -0.68
N LEU A 222 -16.78 2.31 0.35
CA LEU A 222 -17.12 1.85 1.70
C LEU A 222 -18.54 2.30 2.06
N ASP A 223 -19.37 1.39 2.56
CA ASP A 223 -20.76 1.68 2.95
C ASP A 223 -21.63 2.39 1.90
N GLY A 224 -21.34 2.15 0.62
CA GLY A 224 -22.05 2.79 -0.49
C GLY A 224 -21.57 4.20 -0.82
N LYS A 225 -20.44 4.63 -0.28
CA LYS A 225 -19.77 5.89 -0.62
C LYS A 225 -18.47 5.57 -1.33
N GLN A 226 -18.20 6.27 -2.44
CA GLN A 226 -16.90 6.20 -3.09
C GLN A 226 -15.87 6.81 -2.13
N ILE A 227 -14.72 6.19 -2.00
CA ILE A 227 -13.59 6.65 -1.19
C ILE A 227 -12.34 6.89 -2.04
N ASP A 228 -12.27 6.24 -3.20
CA ASP A 228 -11.17 6.41 -4.15
C ASP A 228 -11.62 6.22 -5.61
N ARG A 229 -10.86 6.80 -6.54
CA ARG A 229 -11.01 6.54 -7.97
C ARG A 229 -9.71 6.79 -8.74
N CYS A 230 -9.55 6.08 -9.85
CA CYS A 230 -8.46 6.30 -10.79
C CYS A 230 -8.92 6.03 -12.23
N GLY A 231 -8.77 7.01 -13.12
CA GLY A 231 -8.97 6.86 -14.55
C GLY A 231 -7.65 6.62 -15.27
N ARG A 232 -6.92 7.70 -15.55
CA ARG A 232 -5.60 7.66 -16.19
C ARG A 232 -4.49 7.75 -15.14
N ALA A 233 -3.37 7.09 -15.45
CA ALA A 233 -2.18 7.10 -14.62
C ALA A 233 -1.71 8.52 -14.29
N SER A 234 -1.35 8.76 -13.03
CA SER A 234 -0.68 9.99 -12.56
C SER A 234 -1.45 11.30 -12.77
N VAL A 235 -2.74 11.28 -13.09
CA VAL A 235 -3.54 12.52 -13.24
C VAL A 235 -3.54 13.32 -11.94
N THR A 236 -3.78 12.66 -10.80
CA THR A 236 -3.76 13.32 -9.49
C THR A 236 -2.37 13.83 -9.12
N ALA A 237 -1.32 13.06 -9.42
CA ALA A 237 0.07 13.44 -9.17
C ALA A 237 0.54 14.66 -10.00
N VAL A 238 0.10 14.76 -11.26
CA VAL A 238 0.51 15.85 -12.16
C VAL A 238 -0.36 17.10 -11.99
N PHE A 239 -1.68 16.94 -11.90
CA PHE A 239 -2.63 18.06 -11.97
C PHE A 239 -3.18 18.52 -10.62
N LEU A 240 -3.09 17.68 -9.58
CA LEU A 240 -3.49 17.99 -8.20
C LEU A 240 -2.31 18.06 -7.19
N PRO A 241 -1.05 18.40 -7.54
CA PRO A 241 0.05 18.30 -6.60
C PRO A 241 -0.08 19.31 -5.45
N ASN A 242 0.55 18.97 -4.32
CA ASN A 242 0.77 19.92 -3.23
C ASN A 242 1.51 21.14 -3.79
N THR A 243 0.94 22.33 -3.68
CA THR A 243 1.60 23.55 -4.16
C THR A 243 2.95 23.74 -3.46
N PRO A 244 4.03 24.07 -4.18
CA PRO A 244 5.20 24.67 -3.55
C PRO A 244 4.76 25.92 -2.78
N THR A 245 5.19 26.05 -1.53
CA THR A 245 4.88 27.20 -0.68
C THR A 245 5.16 28.52 -1.40
N GLY A 246 4.14 29.38 -1.59
CA GLY A 246 4.35 30.78 -1.99
C GLY A 246 3.58 31.32 -3.20
N ARG A 247 2.66 30.58 -3.82
CA ARG A 247 1.72 31.14 -4.82
C ARG A 247 0.27 31.07 -4.30
N ASN A 248 -0.46 32.16 -4.51
CA ASN A 248 -1.74 32.57 -3.92
C ASN A 248 -2.66 31.47 -3.33
N PRO A 249 -2.66 31.26 -1.99
CA PRO A 249 -3.52 30.28 -1.32
C PRO A 249 -5.02 30.63 -1.32
N ALA A 250 -5.37 31.89 -1.62
CA ALA A 250 -6.74 32.39 -1.48
C ALA A 250 -7.67 31.95 -2.62
N ASP A 251 -7.12 31.72 -3.81
CA ASP A 251 -7.91 31.29 -4.98
C ASP A 251 -7.99 29.76 -5.08
N TYR A 252 -7.05 29.04 -4.46
CA TYR A 252 -6.99 27.58 -4.50
C TYR A 252 -6.34 26.96 -3.24
N PRO A 253 -7.13 26.51 -2.24
CA PRO A 253 -6.60 25.80 -1.09
C PRO A 253 -6.19 24.37 -1.50
N TYR A 254 -4.91 24.14 -1.84
CA TYR A 254 -4.38 22.84 -2.31
C TYR A 254 -3.66 22.03 -1.22
N GLY A 255 -3.80 20.70 -1.32
CA GLY A 255 -3.35 19.67 -0.36
C GLY A 255 -4.46 18.66 -0.08
N GLY A 256 -4.16 17.52 0.54
CA GLY A 256 -5.01 16.32 0.77
C GLY A 256 -6.56 16.46 0.78
N GLU A 257 -7.12 17.57 1.25
CA GLU A 257 -8.55 17.88 1.15
C GLU A 257 -9.11 17.93 -0.28
N ASN A 258 -8.38 18.43 -1.28
CA ASN A 258 -8.87 18.46 -2.67
C ASN A 258 -8.74 17.12 -3.38
N LYS A 259 -7.67 16.36 -3.09
CA LYS A 259 -7.56 14.99 -3.57
C LYS A 259 -8.66 14.10 -2.98
N GLN A 260 -9.00 14.25 -1.69
CA GLN A 260 -10.16 13.56 -1.12
C GLN A 260 -11.49 13.94 -1.79
N LYS A 261 -11.70 15.22 -2.11
CA LYS A 261 -12.88 15.64 -2.88
C LYS A 261 -12.87 15.03 -4.28
N TYR A 262 -11.72 15.01 -4.94
CA TYR A 262 -11.55 14.38 -6.25
C TYR A 262 -11.92 12.90 -6.18
N ASN A 263 -11.37 12.18 -5.20
CA ASN A 263 -11.58 10.76 -4.96
C ASN A 263 -13.05 10.39 -4.68
N THR A 264 -13.84 11.33 -4.16
CA THR A 264 -15.24 11.10 -3.76
C THR A 264 -16.26 11.60 -4.79
N THR A 265 -15.83 12.25 -5.87
CA THR A 265 -16.69 12.75 -6.96
C THR A 265 -16.70 11.83 -8.16
N ARG A 266 -17.67 12.04 -9.07
CA ARG A 266 -17.81 11.24 -10.29
C ARG A 266 -17.11 11.90 -11.48
N PRO A 267 -16.58 11.13 -12.44
CA PRO A 267 -15.92 11.70 -13.61
C PRO A 267 -16.77 12.72 -14.38
N VAL A 268 -18.08 12.51 -14.51
CA VAL A 268 -19.02 13.47 -15.14
C VAL A 268 -18.94 14.89 -14.55
N ASP A 269 -18.59 15.02 -13.27
CA ASP A 269 -18.51 16.31 -12.57
C ASP A 269 -17.12 16.97 -12.70
N ASP A 270 -16.13 16.27 -13.26
CA ASP A 270 -14.73 16.70 -13.23
C ASP A 270 -14.48 18.04 -13.89
N ARG A 271 -15.07 18.24 -15.08
CA ARG A 271 -14.86 19.48 -15.84
C ARG A 271 -15.37 20.69 -15.06
N ALA A 272 -16.51 20.55 -14.39
CA ALA A 272 -17.12 21.61 -13.58
C ALA A 272 -16.34 21.86 -12.29
N ASN A 273 -15.90 20.79 -11.61
CA ASN A 273 -15.25 20.89 -10.31
C ASN A 273 -13.76 21.25 -10.40
N TYR A 274 -13.07 20.77 -11.44
CA TYR A 274 -11.61 20.72 -11.51
C TYR A 274 -11.04 21.32 -12.80
N GLY A 275 -11.86 21.72 -13.77
CA GLY A 275 -11.37 22.26 -15.05
C GLY A 275 -10.53 23.53 -14.90
N ALA A 276 -10.88 24.45 -13.99
CA ALA A 276 -10.10 25.67 -13.75
C ALA A 276 -8.72 25.35 -13.14
N MET A 277 -8.68 24.36 -12.24
CA MET A 277 -7.44 23.87 -11.66
C MET A 277 -6.50 23.27 -12.70
N PHE A 278 -7.00 22.36 -13.53
CA PHE A 278 -6.16 21.69 -14.52
C PHE A 278 -5.54 22.70 -15.48
N ARG A 279 -6.33 23.70 -15.93
CA ARG A 279 -5.83 24.81 -16.74
C ARG A 279 -4.78 25.64 -16.01
N HIS A 280 -5.01 25.97 -14.74
CA HIS A 280 -4.01 26.68 -13.95
C HIS A 280 -2.71 25.89 -13.79
N THR A 281 -2.78 24.59 -13.52
CA THR A 281 -1.60 23.73 -13.42
C THR A 281 -0.86 23.66 -14.75
N LEU A 282 -1.57 23.56 -15.88
CA LEU A 282 -0.98 23.61 -17.22
C LEU A 282 -0.29 24.94 -17.51
N ASP A 283 -0.88 26.08 -17.13
CA ASP A 283 -0.26 27.41 -17.24
C ASP A 283 1.04 27.49 -16.41
N VAL A 284 1.02 27.00 -15.17
CA VAL A 284 2.22 26.94 -14.30
C VAL A 284 3.32 26.05 -14.89
N LEU A 285 2.95 24.99 -15.61
CA LEU A 285 3.85 24.08 -16.32
C LEU A 285 4.29 24.60 -17.69
N GLU A 286 3.89 25.83 -18.07
CA GLU A 286 4.13 26.45 -19.37
C GLU A 286 3.64 25.56 -20.54
N ALA A 287 2.49 24.91 -20.36
CA ALA A 287 1.84 24.01 -21.31
C ALA A 287 0.54 24.62 -21.87
N ASP A 288 0.00 24.01 -22.94
CA ASP A 288 -1.29 24.41 -23.50
C ASP A 288 -2.43 24.07 -22.53
N GLU A 289 -3.12 25.08 -22.01
CA GLU A 289 -4.26 24.93 -21.10
C GLU A 289 -5.41 24.09 -21.71
N ASN A 290 -5.53 24.04 -23.04
CA ASN A 290 -6.58 23.24 -23.70
C ASN A 290 -6.37 21.73 -23.49
N LEU A 291 -5.17 21.29 -23.08
CA LEU A 291 -4.93 19.90 -22.71
C LEU A 291 -5.79 19.43 -21.53
N ALA A 292 -6.33 20.35 -20.72
CA ALA A 292 -7.30 20.01 -19.67
C ALA A 292 -8.49 19.22 -20.23
N ASP A 293 -8.91 19.47 -21.47
CA ASP A 293 -10.06 18.78 -22.08
C ASP A 293 -9.76 17.34 -22.50
N PHE A 294 -8.48 16.98 -22.60
CA PHE A 294 -8.03 15.60 -22.81
C PHE A 294 -8.03 14.81 -21.50
N TYR A 295 -7.53 15.40 -20.41
CA TYR A 295 -7.40 14.72 -19.12
C TYR A 295 -8.70 14.67 -18.32
N LEU A 296 -9.64 15.59 -18.56
CA LEU A 296 -10.97 15.58 -17.93
C LEU A 296 -12.07 15.21 -18.94
N PRO A 297 -13.08 14.41 -18.58
CA PRO A 297 -13.17 13.65 -17.33
C PRO A 297 -12.04 12.61 -17.24
N ASP A 298 -11.65 12.27 -16.01
CA ASP A 298 -10.59 11.30 -15.78
C ASP A 298 -11.09 9.87 -15.99
N ILE A 299 -11.03 9.46 -17.26
CA ILE A 299 -11.55 8.21 -17.80
C ILE A 299 -10.54 7.67 -18.81
N LEU A 300 -10.04 6.45 -18.59
CA LEU A 300 -9.19 5.75 -19.53
C LEU A 300 -10.00 5.33 -20.77
N GLN A 301 -9.76 5.99 -21.89
CA GLN A 301 -10.48 5.75 -23.15
C GLN A 301 -9.88 4.56 -23.89
N TYR A 302 -10.71 3.66 -24.40
CA TYR A 302 -10.30 2.53 -25.22
C TYR A 302 -11.19 2.40 -26.46
N ASP A 303 -10.55 2.30 -27.62
CA ASP A 303 -11.14 2.03 -28.92
C ASP A 303 -10.44 0.82 -29.56
N PRO A 304 -11.16 -0.26 -29.86
CA PRO A 304 -10.58 -1.50 -30.42
C PRO A 304 -10.05 -1.32 -31.86
N HIS A 305 -10.32 -0.18 -32.49
CA HIS A 305 -9.83 0.16 -33.83
C HIS A 305 -8.56 1.01 -33.82
N LEU A 306 -8.10 1.44 -32.64
CA LEU A 306 -6.85 2.17 -32.45
C LEU A 306 -5.72 1.22 -31.99
N PRO A 307 -4.44 1.61 -32.14
CA PRO A 307 -3.30 0.84 -31.65
C PRO A 307 -3.41 0.52 -30.15
N ASP A 308 -2.87 -0.64 -29.75
CA ASP A 308 -2.80 -1.09 -28.35
C ASP A 308 -1.59 -0.47 -27.64
N GLU A 309 -1.66 0.85 -27.45
CA GLU A 309 -0.67 1.66 -26.74
C GLU A 309 -1.34 2.89 -26.12
N TYR A 310 -0.83 3.33 -24.97
CA TYR A 310 -1.29 4.56 -24.33
C TYR A 310 -1.20 5.75 -25.31
N PRO A 311 -2.27 6.58 -25.46
CA PRO A 311 -3.38 6.73 -24.53
C PRO A 311 -4.65 5.93 -24.87
N ASN A 312 -4.60 4.98 -25.82
CA ASN A 312 -5.71 4.11 -26.14
C ASN A 312 -5.72 2.86 -25.26
N GLY A 313 -6.45 2.92 -24.15
CA GLY A 313 -6.25 1.99 -23.05
C GLY A 313 -4.86 2.18 -22.45
N ARG A 314 -4.40 1.15 -21.76
CA ARG A 314 -3.05 1.09 -21.22
C ARG A 314 -2.66 -0.34 -20.94
N ASN A 315 -1.59 -0.79 -21.56
CA ASN A 315 -1.02 -2.10 -21.30
C ASN A 315 0.03 -2.04 -20.16
N LEU A 316 0.45 -3.21 -19.63
CA LEU A 316 1.46 -3.28 -18.55
C LEU A 316 2.89 -2.89 -19.00
N TYR A 317 3.12 -2.74 -20.30
CA TYR A 317 4.40 -2.33 -20.88
C TYR A 317 4.51 -0.81 -21.08
N ASP A 318 3.39 -0.08 -21.13
CA ASP A 318 3.35 1.32 -21.51
C ASP A 318 3.95 2.22 -20.42
N ASP A 319 4.82 3.14 -20.84
CA ASP A 319 5.25 4.27 -20.02
C ASP A 319 4.28 5.45 -20.16
N SER A 320 3.11 5.32 -19.56
CA SER A 320 2.06 6.35 -19.62
C SER A 320 2.49 7.68 -18.97
N VAL A 321 3.39 7.62 -17.98
CA VAL A 321 3.91 8.82 -17.30
C VAL A 321 4.86 9.57 -18.23
N PHE A 322 5.83 8.89 -18.82
CA PHE A 322 6.74 9.51 -19.77
C PHE A 322 6.01 10.01 -21.02
N TRP A 323 4.99 9.27 -21.49
CA TRP A 323 4.09 9.75 -22.52
C TRP A 323 3.40 11.06 -22.11
N THR A 324 2.89 11.13 -20.88
CA THR A 324 2.21 12.32 -20.33
C THR A 324 3.17 13.52 -20.26
N ILE A 325 4.41 13.29 -19.81
CA ILE A 325 5.45 14.33 -19.80
C ILE A 325 5.68 14.86 -21.24
N LYS A 326 5.82 13.98 -22.24
CA LYS A 326 5.97 14.39 -23.65
C LYS A 326 4.75 15.15 -24.17
N HIS A 327 3.55 14.73 -23.78
CA HIS A 327 2.31 15.32 -24.24
C HIS A 327 2.10 16.73 -23.68
N VAL A 328 2.40 16.93 -22.39
CA VAL A 328 2.26 18.23 -21.72
C VAL A 328 3.41 19.17 -22.05
N ASN A 329 4.65 18.67 -22.08
CA ASN A 329 5.84 19.46 -22.38
C ASN A 329 6.59 18.89 -23.61
N PRO A 330 6.13 19.18 -24.85
CA PRO A 330 6.73 18.62 -26.07
C PRO A 330 8.16 19.12 -26.34
N PHE A 331 8.57 20.24 -25.75
CA PHE A 331 9.90 20.84 -25.91
C PHE A 331 10.91 20.43 -24.82
N GLN A 332 10.69 19.29 -24.17
CA GLN A 332 11.57 18.79 -23.12
C GLN A 332 12.93 18.28 -23.62
N PHE A 333 13.93 18.26 -22.74
CA PHE A 333 15.15 17.50 -22.97
C PHE A 333 14.98 16.06 -22.49
N THR A 334 15.31 15.10 -23.36
CA THR A 334 15.29 13.67 -23.07
C THR A 334 16.67 13.08 -23.35
N PRO A 335 17.30 12.37 -22.39
CA PRO A 335 18.56 11.67 -22.64
C PRO A 335 18.35 10.46 -23.56
N GLU A 336 19.37 10.11 -24.34
CA GLU A 336 19.35 8.90 -25.16
C GLU A 336 19.31 7.62 -24.32
N GLY A 337 18.63 6.57 -24.82
CA GLY A 337 18.68 5.23 -24.24
C GLY A 337 17.74 4.98 -23.05
N LEU A 338 16.76 5.86 -22.79
CA LEU A 338 15.69 5.56 -21.84
C LEU A 338 14.84 4.38 -22.34
N PRO A 339 14.55 3.39 -21.48
CA PRO A 339 13.68 2.29 -21.85
C PRO A 339 12.27 2.82 -22.13
N GLU A 340 11.78 2.59 -23.34
CA GLU A 340 10.44 3.03 -23.77
C GLU A 340 9.32 2.11 -23.26
N LYS A 341 9.67 0.96 -22.66
CA LYS A 341 8.74 -0.07 -22.20
C LYS A 341 9.16 -0.67 -20.87
N ASN A 342 8.18 -1.17 -20.12
CA ASN A 342 8.38 -1.87 -18.86
C ASN A 342 9.33 -3.08 -19.05
N PRO A 343 10.50 -3.10 -18.38
CA PRO A 343 11.50 -4.15 -18.54
C PRO A 343 11.22 -5.38 -17.66
N GLN A 344 10.13 -5.40 -16.89
CA GLN A 344 9.77 -6.55 -16.06
C GLN A 344 9.57 -7.83 -16.88
N ASN A 345 9.82 -8.97 -16.24
CA ASN A 345 9.52 -10.29 -16.78
C ASN A 345 8.02 -10.60 -16.67
N LEU A 346 7.21 -9.82 -17.41
CA LEU A 346 5.77 -10.01 -17.52
C LEU A 346 5.44 -11.38 -18.12
N LEU A 347 4.37 -12.00 -17.63
CA LEU A 347 3.92 -13.33 -18.05
C LEU A 347 3.28 -13.24 -19.44
N PRO A 348 3.54 -14.19 -20.35
CA PRO A 348 2.92 -14.20 -21.69
C PRO A 348 1.44 -14.61 -21.66
N GLU A 349 0.96 -15.10 -20.52
CA GLU A 349 -0.42 -15.50 -20.31
C GLU A 349 -0.98 -14.90 -19.02
N PHE A 350 -2.30 -14.82 -18.95
CA PHE A 350 -3.03 -14.35 -17.78
C PHE A 350 -2.49 -15.01 -16.49
N PRO A 351 -2.11 -14.22 -15.47
CA PRO A 351 -2.51 -12.83 -15.24
C PRO A 351 -1.58 -11.75 -15.83
N PHE A 352 -0.61 -12.08 -16.69
CA PHE A 352 0.30 -11.13 -17.36
C PHE A 352 1.29 -10.36 -16.47
N ALA A 353 0.93 -9.97 -15.24
CA ALA A 353 1.87 -9.35 -14.29
C ALA A 353 2.96 -10.31 -13.83
N ALA A 354 4.17 -9.79 -13.62
CA ALA A 354 5.31 -10.54 -13.14
C ALA A 354 5.06 -11.15 -11.75
N PRO A 355 5.62 -12.33 -11.43
CA PRO A 355 5.58 -12.89 -10.08
C PRO A 355 6.09 -11.88 -9.04
N PRO A 356 5.58 -11.93 -7.79
CA PRO A 356 6.00 -10.99 -6.76
C PRO A 356 7.49 -11.08 -6.45
N VAL A 357 8.08 -9.94 -6.13
CA VAL A 357 9.43 -9.85 -5.58
C VAL A 357 9.47 -10.64 -4.28
N ALA A 358 10.36 -11.61 -4.21
CA ALA A 358 10.54 -12.39 -3.00
C ALA A 358 11.25 -11.53 -1.94
N PRO A 359 10.90 -11.68 -0.65
CA PRO A 359 11.71 -11.12 0.41
C PRO A 359 13.15 -11.65 0.32
N PRO A 360 14.14 -10.84 0.71
CA PRO A 360 15.51 -11.30 0.83
C PRO A 360 15.61 -12.52 1.76
N ALA A 361 16.58 -13.41 1.49
CA ALA A 361 16.77 -14.63 2.27
C ALA A 361 17.07 -14.34 3.76
N GLU A 362 17.77 -13.23 4.02
CA GLU A 362 17.91 -12.64 5.34
C GLU A 362 17.23 -11.27 5.35
N PRO A 363 16.13 -11.09 6.11
CA PRO A 363 15.47 -9.80 6.20
C PRO A 363 16.40 -8.75 6.84
N PRO A 364 16.38 -7.48 6.39
CA PRO A 364 17.14 -6.42 7.04
C PRO A 364 16.78 -6.28 8.53
N ASN A 365 17.75 -5.90 9.36
CA ASN A 365 17.56 -5.69 10.80
C ASN A 365 16.37 -4.78 11.12
N GLU A 366 16.18 -3.70 10.36
CA GLU A 366 15.08 -2.74 10.57
C GLU A 366 13.70 -3.36 10.33
N TYR A 367 13.56 -4.23 9.34
CA TYR A 367 12.30 -4.93 9.07
C TYR A 367 11.97 -5.96 10.15
N MET A 368 12.98 -6.71 10.57
CA MET A 368 12.81 -7.65 11.68
C MET A 368 12.36 -6.92 12.95
N VAL A 369 12.95 -5.75 13.23
CA VAL A 369 12.50 -4.87 14.31
C VAL A 369 11.06 -4.42 14.08
N LYS A 370 10.65 -4.08 12.86
CA LYS A 370 9.28 -3.68 12.53
C LYS A 370 8.25 -4.78 12.81
N ILE A 371 8.51 -6.03 12.42
CA ILE A 371 7.65 -7.17 12.77
C ILE A 371 7.42 -7.22 14.28
N VAL A 372 8.51 -7.12 15.04
CA VAL A 372 8.45 -7.24 16.49
C VAL A 372 7.81 -6.01 17.14
N SER A 373 8.07 -4.80 16.63
CA SER A 373 7.48 -3.57 17.16
C SER A 373 5.97 -3.51 16.92
N ASP A 374 5.49 -3.90 15.74
CA ASP A 374 4.06 -3.94 15.41
C ASP A 374 3.30 -4.88 16.34
N LEU A 375 3.94 -5.99 16.71
CA LEU A 375 3.41 -6.94 17.68
C LEU A 375 3.28 -6.31 19.08
N TYR A 376 4.27 -5.55 19.53
CA TYR A 376 4.19 -4.82 20.80
C TYR A 376 3.18 -3.67 20.79
N GLU A 377 3.08 -2.92 19.70
CA GLU A 377 2.04 -1.90 19.52
C GLU A 377 0.63 -2.51 19.56
N GLY A 378 0.46 -3.68 18.94
CA GLY A 378 -0.77 -4.47 19.03
C GLY A 378 -1.11 -4.85 20.48
N MET A 379 -0.12 -5.34 21.25
CA MET A 379 -0.29 -5.66 22.67
C MET A 379 -0.67 -4.43 23.50
N GLN A 380 -0.04 -3.27 23.26
CA GLN A 380 -0.36 -2.01 23.95
C GLN A 380 -1.81 -1.56 23.70
N ARG A 381 -2.37 -1.87 22.54
CA ARG A 381 -3.79 -1.62 22.20
C ARG A 381 -4.73 -2.73 22.68
N GLY A 382 -4.22 -3.72 23.43
CA GLY A 382 -5.00 -4.85 23.95
C GLY A 382 -5.26 -5.97 22.94
N ASN A 383 -4.65 -5.95 21.75
CA ASN A 383 -4.84 -6.95 20.70
C ASN A 383 -3.85 -8.13 20.84
N PHE A 384 -4.05 -8.95 21.88
CA PHE A 384 -3.24 -10.16 22.09
C PHE A 384 -3.59 -11.29 21.11
N SER A 385 -4.83 -11.33 20.60
CA SER A 385 -5.28 -12.31 19.59
C SER A 385 -4.63 -12.15 18.22
N GLY A 386 -4.00 -11.00 17.96
CA GLY A 386 -3.28 -10.75 16.70
C GLY A 386 -1.93 -11.48 16.61
N ILE A 387 -1.35 -11.89 17.75
CA ILE A 387 0.01 -12.46 17.82
C ILE A 387 0.16 -13.76 17.00
N PRO A 388 -0.71 -14.77 17.15
CA PRO A 388 -0.57 -16.01 16.38
C PRO A 388 -0.70 -15.79 14.87
N SER A 389 -1.34 -14.70 14.43
CA SER A 389 -1.47 -14.38 13.00
C SER A 389 -0.13 -14.04 12.35
N GLN A 390 0.84 -13.52 13.11
CA GLN A 390 2.19 -13.16 12.65
C GLN A 390 3.20 -14.31 12.77
N CYS A 391 2.88 -15.33 13.56
CA CYS A 391 3.74 -16.49 13.74
C CYS A 391 3.59 -17.53 12.61
N SER A 392 4.66 -18.31 12.40
CA SER A 392 4.63 -19.45 11.50
C SER A 392 3.71 -20.56 12.05
N PRO A 393 3.18 -21.48 11.22
CA PRO A 393 2.36 -22.60 11.71
C PRO A 393 3.10 -23.51 12.70
N THR A 394 4.42 -23.59 12.59
CA THR A 394 5.30 -24.44 13.41
C THR A 394 6.08 -23.64 14.47
N VAL A 395 5.56 -22.48 14.85
CA VAL A 395 6.20 -21.61 15.84
C VAL A 395 6.41 -22.32 17.17
N GLU A 396 7.54 -22.05 17.82
CA GLU A 396 7.85 -22.53 19.16
C GLU A 396 7.98 -21.34 20.11
N TRP A 397 7.14 -21.26 21.14
CA TRP A 397 7.18 -20.20 22.15
C TRP A 397 7.65 -20.76 23.48
N SER A 398 8.78 -20.32 24.00
CA SER A 398 9.31 -20.75 25.30
C SER A 398 9.33 -19.59 26.28
N CYS A 399 8.58 -19.71 27.38
CA CYS A 399 8.59 -18.76 28.48
C CYS A 399 9.37 -19.33 29.68
N PHE A 400 10.50 -18.72 29.99
CA PHE A 400 11.33 -18.98 31.16
C PHE A 400 10.93 -18.05 32.30
N GLY A 401 9.76 -18.31 32.89
CA GLY A 401 9.23 -17.61 34.06
C GLY A 401 9.38 -18.41 35.37
N PRO A 402 8.69 -18.00 36.45
CA PRO A 402 8.76 -18.69 37.74
C PRO A 402 8.43 -20.17 37.63
N SER A 403 9.21 -21.00 38.33
CA SER A 403 8.99 -22.45 38.35
C SER A 403 7.58 -22.78 38.84
N GLY A 404 6.87 -23.63 38.09
CA GLY A 404 5.51 -24.06 38.42
C GLY A 404 4.40 -23.08 38.02
N ALA A 405 4.72 -21.89 37.49
CA ALA A 405 3.72 -21.02 36.90
C ALA A 405 3.15 -21.66 35.63
N PRO A 406 1.82 -21.67 35.43
CA PRO A 406 1.19 -22.37 34.31
C PRO A 406 1.66 -21.80 32.96
N TYR A 407 1.83 -20.48 32.87
CA TYR A 407 2.31 -19.80 31.65
C TYR A 407 3.81 -20.03 31.34
N SER A 408 4.56 -20.73 32.21
CA SER A 408 5.99 -21.04 31.98
C SER A 408 6.16 -22.41 31.33
N GLY A 409 7.09 -22.52 30.38
CA GLY A 409 7.31 -23.73 29.59
C GLY A 409 7.33 -23.44 28.09
N THR A 410 7.28 -24.50 27.28
CA THR A 410 7.29 -24.42 25.81
C THR A 410 5.91 -24.74 25.25
N PHE A 411 5.43 -23.87 24.37
CA PHE A 411 4.13 -23.93 23.71
C PHE A 411 4.35 -24.00 22.20
N ALA A 412 3.76 -25.00 21.55
CA ALA A 412 3.99 -25.28 20.14
C ALA A 412 2.78 -24.86 19.28
N GLY A 413 3.06 -24.26 18.14
CA GLY A 413 2.06 -23.82 17.17
C GLY A 413 1.20 -22.65 17.68
N LYS A 414 0.27 -22.22 16.82
CA LYS A 414 -0.60 -21.07 17.11
C LYS A 414 -1.52 -21.31 18.31
N GLU A 415 -2.07 -22.52 18.45
CA GLU A 415 -2.92 -22.90 19.59
C GLU A 415 -2.13 -22.88 20.91
N GLY A 416 -0.85 -23.27 20.90
CA GLY A 416 0.02 -23.18 22.07
C GLY A 416 0.27 -21.73 22.49
N ILE A 417 0.46 -20.83 21.53
CA ILE A 417 0.59 -19.39 21.82
C ILE A 417 -0.67 -18.84 22.48
N ASP A 418 -1.85 -19.17 21.94
CA ASP A 418 -3.13 -18.78 22.55
C ASP A 418 -3.28 -19.32 23.98
N ASP A 419 -2.80 -20.54 24.22
CA ASP A 419 -2.81 -21.15 25.55
C ASP A 419 -1.88 -20.43 26.53
N HIS A 420 -0.65 -20.11 26.11
CA HIS A 420 0.30 -19.32 26.90
C HIS A 420 -0.30 -17.98 27.35
N PHE A 421 -0.83 -17.18 26.41
CA PHE A 421 -1.41 -15.88 26.74
C PHE A 421 -2.67 -15.99 27.60
N ARG A 422 -3.51 -17.00 27.37
CA ARG A 422 -4.69 -17.26 28.21
C ARG A 422 -4.29 -17.57 29.65
N GLN A 423 -3.24 -18.36 29.87
CA GLN A 423 -2.75 -18.72 31.20
C GLN A 423 -2.08 -17.52 31.90
N LEU A 424 -1.32 -16.70 31.17
CA LEU A 424 -0.74 -15.48 31.70
C LEU A 424 -1.84 -14.48 32.14
N GLN A 425 -2.83 -14.26 31.25
CA GLN A 425 -3.96 -13.38 31.52
C GLN A 425 -4.91 -13.90 32.59
N ALA A 426 -4.89 -15.20 32.91
CA ALA A 426 -5.66 -15.74 34.03
C ALA A 426 -5.10 -15.26 35.39
N ILE A 427 -3.80 -14.97 35.45
CA ILE A 427 -3.10 -14.59 36.68
C ILE A 427 -2.91 -13.08 36.77
N TYR A 428 -2.52 -12.44 35.66
CA TYR A 428 -2.20 -11.01 35.64
C TYR A 428 -3.15 -10.21 34.75
N ASP A 429 -3.42 -8.99 35.18
CA ASP A 429 -4.03 -7.93 34.38
C ASP A 429 -2.91 -6.99 33.94
N ILE A 430 -2.34 -7.26 32.76
CA ILE A 430 -1.21 -6.49 32.20
C ILE A 430 -1.71 -5.10 31.80
N LYS A 431 -1.06 -4.06 32.35
CA LYS A 431 -1.40 -2.65 32.15
C LYS A 431 -0.52 -1.97 31.12
N SER A 432 0.76 -2.32 31.06
CA SER A 432 1.67 -1.77 30.06
C SER A 432 2.70 -2.79 29.63
N VAL A 433 3.12 -2.67 28.37
CA VAL A 433 4.25 -3.37 27.79
C VAL A 433 5.07 -2.31 27.04
N THR A 434 6.26 -2.01 27.53
CA THR A 434 7.16 -0.99 26.95
C THR A 434 8.46 -1.64 26.54
N VAL A 435 8.93 -1.32 25.33
CA VAL A 435 10.22 -1.81 24.84
C VAL A 435 11.26 -0.71 25.00
N ASP A 436 12.31 -1.00 25.77
CA ASP A 436 13.40 -0.07 25.99
C ASP A 436 14.37 -0.04 24.80
N ARG A 437 14.63 -1.21 24.21
CA ARG A 437 15.58 -1.37 23.12
C ARG A 437 15.35 -2.64 22.31
N TYR A 438 15.63 -2.56 21.01
CA TYR A 438 15.85 -3.70 20.14
C TYR A 438 17.33 -3.92 19.84
N VAL A 439 17.75 -5.18 19.76
CA VAL A 439 19.07 -5.63 19.33
C VAL A 439 18.88 -6.71 18.27
N THR A 440 19.60 -6.61 17.14
CA THR A 440 19.43 -7.52 16.01
C THR A 440 20.72 -8.24 15.66
N GLU A 441 20.63 -9.54 15.40
CA GLU A 441 21.76 -10.36 14.93
C GLU A 441 21.22 -11.52 14.08
N GLY A 442 21.64 -11.60 12.81
CA GLY A 442 21.14 -12.61 11.87
C GLY A 442 19.61 -12.56 11.78
N SER A 443 18.93 -13.70 11.96
CA SER A 443 17.48 -13.81 11.98
C SER A 443 16.81 -13.48 13.32
N PHE A 444 17.57 -12.95 14.28
CA PHE A 444 17.07 -12.68 15.63
C PHE A 444 16.85 -11.19 15.92
N VAL A 445 15.75 -10.90 16.60
CA VAL A 445 15.49 -9.63 17.28
C VAL A 445 15.37 -9.91 18.76
N THR A 446 16.19 -9.26 19.57
CA THR A 446 16.05 -9.26 21.03
C THR A 446 15.43 -7.94 21.46
N ALA A 447 14.30 -8.00 22.13
CA ALA A 447 13.65 -6.85 22.75
C ALA A 447 13.89 -6.89 24.26
N ILE A 448 14.38 -5.77 24.81
CA ILE A 448 14.43 -5.54 26.25
C ILE A 448 13.13 -4.85 26.64
N VAL A 449 12.32 -5.51 27.46
CA VAL A 449 10.93 -5.15 27.70
C VAL A 449 10.70 -4.94 29.19
N ARG A 450 9.95 -3.91 29.52
CA ARG A 450 9.37 -3.72 30.84
C ARG A 450 7.86 -3.87 30.75
N GLN A 451 7.29 -4.68 31.62
CA GLN A 451 5.84 -4.84 31.70
C GLN A 451 5.35 -4.49 33.10
N THR A 452 4.20 -3.85 33.19
CA THR A 452 3.53 -3.61 34.47
C THR A 452 2.14 -4.24 34.45
N GLY A 453 1.68 -4.72 35.60
CA GLY A 453 0.38 -5.33 35.73
C GLY A 453 -0.13 -5.33 37.16
N ILE A 454 -1.32 -5.87 37.34
CA ILE A 454 -1.90 -6.18 38.64
C ILE A 454 -2.06 -7.70 38.73
N GLU A 455 -1.56 -8.32 39.80
CA GLU A 455 -1.85 -9.73 40.07
C GLU A 455 -3.32 -9.87 40.49
N LYS A 456 -4.09 -10.70 39.79
CA LYS A 456 -5.55 -10.76 39.96
C LYS A 456 -5.96 -11.30 41.33
N ALA A 457 -5.17 -12.20 41.91
CA ALA A 457 -5.46 -12.82 43.20
C ALA A 457 -5.22 -11.86 44.37
N THR A 458 -4.06 -11.19 44.39
CA THR A 458 -3.63 -10.33 45.51
C THR A 458 -4.05 -8.87 45.34
N LYS A 459 -4.32 -8.44 44.10
CA LYS A 459 -4.54 -7.03 43.69
C LYS A 459 -3.31 -6.15 43.84
N GLU A 460 -2.15 -6.73 44.08
CA GLU A 460 -0.90 -6.00 44.20
C GLU A 460 -0.31 -5.66 42.82
N PRO A 461 0.36 -4.50 42.68
CA PRO A 461 1.08 -4.17 41.47
C PRO A 461 2.30 -5.08 41.31
N VAL A 462 2.57 -5.48 40.06
CA VAL A 462 3.71 -6.29 39.69
C VAL A 462 4.45 -5.65 38.52
N GLU A 463 5.77 -5.81 38.53
CA GLU A 463 6.63 -5.40 37.44
C GLU A 463 7.45 -6.58 36.93
N PHE A 464 7.46 -6.74 35.60
CA PHE A 464 8.26 -7.73 34.91
C PHE A 464 9.36 -7.03 34.13
N ASN A 465 10.60 -7.48 34.36
CA ASN A 465 11.73 -7.16 33.50
C ASN A 465 11.96 -8.37 32.60
N CYS A 466 11.78 -8.18 31.30
CA CYS A 466 11.76 -9.26 30.33
C CYS A 466 12.80 -9.04 29.25
N VAL A 467 13.38 -10.14 28.77
CA VAL A 467 14.12 -10.19 27.51
C VAL A 467 13.41 -11.15 26.59
N HIS A 468 12.93 -10.67 25.45
CA HIS A 468 12.23 -11.49 24.47
C HIS A 468 13.12 -11.63 23.23
N CYS A 469 13.56 -12.84 22.94
CA CYS A 469 14.32 -13.16 21.73
C CYS A 469 13.37 -13.76 20.69
N TRP A 470 13.20 -13.05 19.57
CA TRP A 470 12.34 -13.40 18.44
C TRP A 470 13.21 -13.89 17.29
N GLU A 471 12.94 -15.09 16.80
CA GLU A 471 13.53 -15.63 15.57
C GLU A 471 12.54 -15.44 14.43
N ILE A 472 12.99 -14.83 13.33
CA ILE A 472 12.16 -14.52 12.16
C ILE A 472 12.67 -15.32 10.97
N THR A 473 11.78 -16.09 10.36
CA THR A 473 12.08 -16.88 9.17
C THR A 473 10.94 -16.72 8.17
N ASN A 474 11.25 -16.44 6.91
CA ASN A 474 10.24 -16.22 5.86
C ASN A 474 9.20 -15.15 6.26
N SER A 475 9.65 -14.03 6.83
CA SER A 475 8.77 -12.94 7.32
C SER A 475 7.76 -13.36 8.41
N ARG A 476 7.96 -14.49 9.08
CA ARG A 476 7.11 -15.00 10.15
C ARG A 476 7.95 -15.26 11.41
N ILE A 477 7.37 -15.03 12.58
CA ILE A 477 8.00 -15.42 13.85
C ILE A 477 8.00 -16.95 13.93
N SER A 478 9.19 -17.55 13.91
CA SER A 478 9.38 -19.00 13.92
C SER A 478 9.72 -19.53 15.30
N ARG A 479 10.33 -18.71 16.17
CA ARG A 479 10.61 -19.06 17.56
C ARG A 479 10.60 -17.82 18.45
N VAL A 480 10.15 -17.99 19.70
CA VAL A 480 10.22 -16.97 20.74
C VAL A 480 10.83 -17.58 22.00
N ARG A 481 11.75 -16.86 22.63
CA ARG A 481 12.28 -17.16 23.96
C ARG A 481 12.10 -15.96 24.87
N GLU A 482 11.25 -16.12 25.87
CA GLU A 482 10.90 -15.11 26.86
C GLU A 482 11.66 -15.40 28.14
N TYR A 483 12.47 -14.46 28.62
CA TYR A 483 13.15 -14.55 29.91
C TYR A 483 12.51 -13.54 30.85
N LEU A 484 11.78 -14.02 31.85
CA LEU A 484 11.07 -13.16 32.79
C LEU A 484 11.77 -13.14 34.15
N SER A 485 12.07 -11.93 34.61
CA SER A 485 12.33 -11.66 36.02
C SER A 485 11.15 -10.90 36.60
N ILE A 486 10.58 -11.42 37.69
CA ILE A 486 9.58 -10.70 38.49
C ILE A 486 10.35 -9.93 39.56
N GLY A 487 10.37 -8.60 39.45
CA GLY A 487 11.01 -7.77 40.46
C GLY A 487 10.09 -7.59 41.66
N GLN A 488 10.54 -7.92 42.87
CA GLN A 488 10.11 -7.16 44.03
C GLN A 488 10.99 -5.91 44.12
N PRO A 489 10.43 -4.69 44.06
CA PRO A 489 11.20 -3.49 44.36
C PRO A 489 11.40 -3.43 45.87
N ASN A 490 12.41 -4.14 46.39
CA ASN A 490 13.16 -3.91 47.63
C ASN A 490 13.78 -5.21 48.14
N ASP A 491 15.04 -5.46 47.82
CA ASP A 491 15.94 -6.05 48.81
C ASP A 491 16.92 -4.94 49.22
N LYS A 492 16.63 -4.33 50.37
CA LYS A 492 17.67 -3.72 51.18
C LYS A 492 18.39 -4.88 51.86
N ASP A 493 19.62 -5.13 51.45
CA ASP A 493 20.69 -5.60 52.33
C ASP A 493 21.91 -4.69 52.15
#